data_AF-F2JPE6-F1
#
_entry.id   AF-F2JPE6-F1
#
_cell.length_a   1.000
_cell.length_b   1.000
_cell.length_c   1.000
_cell.angle_alpha   90.00
_cell.angle_beta   90.00
_cell.angle_gamma   90.00
#
_symmetry.space_group_name_H-M   'P 1'
#
loop_
_entity.id
_entity.type
_entity.pdbx_description
1 polymer ?
#
loop_
_entity_poly.entity_id
_entity_poly.type
_entity_poly.pdbx_seq_one_letter_code
_entity_poly.pdbx_strand_id
1 'polypeptide(L)'
;MGKLFIKPVSAVIIAILLLVVTGKTLLPGVFHLINRTDVAIYNIYATDGRFGEDIFFSKAIIEKSNLFEEISSNLDEDISIINSKQELTKVLYNNKDIIAKIINNNKVYSEYLKGNEVTVDDFFNWCKKISEIDEVIVEAVLFITCLIYAFIFVGCYKYRKRFYLFAGIIYVIFSLSVFSKGMSDYLLVHAFNYISLMENITYNEMEVLRTTFMSAFKESMVTFIIFDTLIQLIESKRIERKKQNLKDLIYSLDHIFNVINNCREIDTIYRLKFRFSIDELLILCKKNKGSYYRRLGKQIKDDFFWDSGHTSEEYMHKLKLIREYIWKCDIIAFMK
;
A
#
# COMPACT_ATOMS: atom_id res chain seq x y z
N MET A 1 -11.45 -31.07 -2.73
CA MET A 1 -10.04 -30.62 -2.76
C MET A 1 -9.77 -29.44 -3.72
N GLY A 2 -10.56 -29.19 -4.77
CA GLY A 2 -10.26 -28.13 -5.75
C GLY A 2 -10.24 -26.67 -5.24
N LYS A 3 -11.06 -26.29 -4.25
CA LYS A 3 -11.11 -24.89 -3.77
C LYS A 3 -9.89 -24.44 -2.94
N LEU A 4 -9.07 -25.37 -2.43
CA LEU A 4 -7.94 -25.04 -1.56
C LEU A 4 -6.70 -24.56 -2.35
N PHE A 5 -6.52 -25.04 -3.58
CA PHE A 5 -5.38 -24.71 -4.43
C PHE A 5 -5.62 -23.55 -5.41
N ILE A 6 -6.87 -23.23 -5.75
CA ILE A 6 -7.18 -22.16 -6.71
C ILE A 6 -6.74 -20.78 -6.19
N LYS A 7 -6.94 -20.51 -4.90
CA LYS A 7 -6.59 -19.20 -4.31
C LYS A 7 -5.08 -18.90 -4.32
N PRO A 8 -4.19 -19.77 -3.81
CA PRO A 8 -2.75 -19.49 -3.83
C PRO A 8 -2.22 -19.41 -5.27
N VAL A 9 -2.66 -20.28 -6.18
CA VAL A 9 -2.25 -20.25 -7.59
C VAL A 9 -2.69 -18.94 -8.25
N SER A 10 -3.94 -18.52 -8.06
CA SER A 10 -4.41 -17.24 -8.61
C SER A 10 -3.67 -16.04 -8.04
N ALA A 11 -3.26 -16.07 -6.76
CA ALA A 11 -2.50 -14.99 -6.14
C ALA A 11 -1.10 -14.88 -6.74
N VAL A 12 -0.44 -16.01 -7.03
CA VAL A 12 0.86 -16.03 -7.74
C VAL A 12 0.71 -15.53 -9.18
N ILE A 13 -0.34 -15.96 -9.90
CA ILE A 13 -0.61 -15.49 -11.26
C ILE A 13 -0.83 -13.97 -11.28
N ILE A 14 -1.60 -13.43 -10.33
CA ILE A 14 -1.82 -11.97 -10.21
C ILE A 14 -0.51 -11.25 -9.87
N ALA A 15 0.35 -11.84 -9.02
CA ALA A 15 1.66 -11.29 -8.73
C ALA A 15 2.52 -11.13 -10.00
N ILE A 16 2.59 -12.19 -10.80
CA ILE A 16 3.34 -12.21 -12.06
C ILE A 16 2.74 -11.21 -13.06
N LEU A 17 1.41 -11.19 -13.21
CA LEU A 17 0.71 -10.23 -14.06
C LEU A 17 1.01 -8.78 -13.66
N LEU A 18 0.97 -8.46 -12.36
CA LEU A 18 1.27 -7.12 -11.87
C LEU A 18 2.73 -6.73 -12.13
N LEU A 19 3.69 -7.65 -11.98
CA LEU A 19 5.09 -7.38 -12.33
C LEU A 19 5.25 -7.09 -13.83
N VAL A 20 4.64 -7.90 -14.69
CA VAL A 20 4.66 -7.69 -16.16
C VAL A 20 4.01 -6.35 -16.54
N VAL A 21 2.86 -6.04 -15.95
CA VAL A 21 2.16 -4.76 -16.15
C VAL A 21 3.01 -3.59 -15.67
N THR A 22 3.69 -3.73 -14.53
CA THR A 22 4.55 -2.68 -13.98
C THR A 22 5.69 -2.33 -14.94
N GLY A 23 6.44 -3.34 -15.39
CA GLY A 23 7.57 -3.10 -16.29
C GLY A 23 7.15 -2.66 -17.70
N LYS A 24 6.14 -3.31 -18.29
CA LYS A 24 5.79 -3.06 -19.70
C LYS A 24 4.81 -1.91 -19.93
N THR A 25 4.04 -1.50 -18.91
CA THR A 25 2.96 -0.52 -19.12
C THR A 25 2.99 0.65 -18.13
N LEU A 26 3.14 0.40 -16.82
CA LEU A 26 3.13 1.49 -15.84
C LEU A 26 4.38 2.36 -15.98
N LEU A 27 5.57 1.75 -16.07
CA LEU A 27 6.80 2.52 -16.18
C LEU A 27 6.83 3.42 -17.44
N PRO A 28 6.63 2.90 -18.68
CA PRO A 28 6.56 3.77 -19.86
C PRO A 28 5.38 4.76 -19.80
N GLY A 29 4.26 4.34 -19.20
CA GLY A 29 3.08 5.18 -19.03
C GLY A 29 3.33 6.39 -18.14
N VAL A 30 4.08 6.23 -17.05
CA VAL A 30 4.45 7.35 -16.16
C VAL A 30 5.41 8.31 -16.87
N PHE A 31 6.43 7.82 -17.57
CA PHE A 31 7.30 8.68 -18.38
C PHE A 31 6.51 9.46 -19.43
N HIS A 32 5.60 8.79 -20.15
CA HIS A 32 4.75 9.46 -21.13
C HIS A 32 3.84 10.51 -20.49
N LEU A 33 3.29 10.22 -19.31
CA LEU A 33 2.42 11.14 -18.58
C LEU A 33 3.21 12.37 -18.11
N ILE A 34 4.40 12.18 -17.55
CA ILE A 34 5.27 13.30 -17.14
C ILE A 34 5.62 14.18 -18.35
N ASN A 35 6.11 13.56 -19.43
CA ASN A 35 6.50 14.27 -20.66
C ASN A 35 5.33 15.01 -21.33
N ARG A 36 4.09 14.51 -21.17
CA ARG A 36 2.90 15.16 -21.69
C ARG A 36 2.39 16.30 -20.81
N THR A 37 2.58 16.20 -19.50
CA THR A 37 2.00 17.16 -18.55
C THR A 37 2.86 18.42 -18.49
N ASP A 38 4.14 18.26 -18.16
CA ASP A 38 5.10 19.36 -18.14
C ASP A 38 6.53 18.82 -18.11
N VAL A 39 7.28 19.04 -19.20
CA VAL A 39 8.68 18.63 -19.31
C VAL A 39 9.58 19.49 -18.39
N ALA A 40 9.12 20.69 -17.99
CA ALA A 40 9.84 21.54 -17.06
C ALA A 40 10.04 20.87 -15.69
N ILE A 41 9.20 19.90 -15.32
CA ILE A 41 9.25 19.25 -14.01
C ILE A 41 10.60 18.58 -13.73
N TYR A 42 11.29 18.09 -14.76
CA TYR A 42 12.62 17.50 -14.61
C TYR A 42 13.66 18.55 -14.20
N ASN A 43 13.61 19.74 -14.80
CA ASN A 43 14.51 20.84 -14.45
C ASN A 43 14.14 21.41 -13.08
N ILE A 44 12.85 21.54 -12.75
CA ILE A 44 12.38 21.98 -11.42
C ILE A 44 12.90 21.03 -10.35
N TYR A 45 12.76 19.72 -10.56
CA TYR A 45 13.28 18.70 -9.64
C TYR A 45 14.81 18.80 -9.48
N ALA A 46 15.52 18.88 -10.60
CA ALA A 46 16.98 18.87 -10.58
C ALA A 46 17.60 20.19 -10.06
N THR A 47 16.85 21.29 -10.08
CA THR A 47 17.28 22.61 -9.56
C THR A 47 16.69 22.98 -8.20
N ASP A 48 16.14 22.01 -7.46
CA ASP A 48 15.51 22.25 -6.15
C ASP A 48 14.39 23.30 -6.19
N GLY A 49 13.65 23.35 -7.29
CA GLY A 49 12.51 24.25 -7.48
C GLY A 49 12.86 25.62 -8.04
N ARG A 50 14.12 25.90 -8.35
CA ARG A 50 14.55 27.24 -8.79
C ARG A 50 14.21 27.57 -10.24
N PHE A 51 14.34 26.59 -11.16
CA PHE A 51 14.23 26.85 -12.59
C PHE A 51 13.37 25.80 -13.30
N GLY A 52 12.44 26.25 -14.15
CA GLY A 52 11.66 25.39 -15.04
C GLY A 52 12.35 25.08 -16.37
N GLU A 53 13.27 25.95 -16.79
CA GLU A 53 14.03 25.81 -18.02
C GLU A 53 15.40 25.21 -17.74
N ASP A 54 16.03 24.69 -18.79
CA ASP A 54 17.40 24.19 -18.71
C ASP A 54 18.38 25.36 -18.73
N ILE A 55 18.72 25.83 -17.53
CA ILE A 55 19.67 26.93 -17.35
C ILE A 55 21.12 26.51 -17.62
N PHE A 56 21.46 25.23 -17.51
CA PHE A 56 22.84 24.75 -17.62
C PHE A 56 23.22 24.42 -19.06
N PHE A 57 22.26 23.92 -19.86
CA PHE A 57 22.44 23.61 -21.28
C PHE A 57 21.52 24.41 -22.19
N SER A 58 21.40 25.72 -21.96
CA SER A 58 20.72 26.59 -22.92
C SER A 58 21.51 26.63 -24.24
N LYS A 59 20.83 26.42 -25.38
CA LYS A 59 21.49 26.39 -26.70
C LYS A 59 22.39 27.61 -26.95
N ALA A 60 21.90 28.78 -26.55
CA ALA A 60 22.61 30.04 -26.73
C ALA A 60 23.92 30.14 -25.93
N ILE A 61 24.02 29.53 -24.73
CA ILE A 61 25.28 29.58 -23.98
C ILE A 61 26.27 28.51 -24.44
N ILE A 62 25.79 27.32 -24.81
CA ILE A 62 26.65 26.24 -25.31
C ILE A 62 27.38 26.68 -26.57
N GLU A 63 26.65 27.26 -27.53
CA GLU A 63 27.22 27.77 -28.79
C GLU A 63 28.18 28.96 -28.57
N LYS A 64 27.93 29.79 -27.54
CA LYS A 64 28.80 30.94 -27.24
C LYS A 64 30.06 30.58 -26.45
N SER A 65 29.99 29.53 -25.64
CA SER A 65 31.09 29.12 -24.76
C SER A 65 31.96 28.03 -25.37
N ASN A 66 31.52 27.39 -26.46
CA ASN A 66 32.14 26.17 -27.03
C ASN A 66 32.38 25.07 -25.97
N LEU A 67 31.55 25.03 -24.93
CA LEU A 67 31.74 24.14 -23.78
C LEU A 67 31.82 22.67 -24.20
N PHE A 68 30.97 22.21 -25.11
CA PHE A 68 31.00 20.81 -25.56
C PHE A 68 32.25 20.46 -26.35
N GLU A 69 32.79 21.35 -27.17
CA GLU A 69 34.06 21.12 -27.87
C GLU A 69 35.23 21.02 -26.88
N GLU A 70 35.28 21.93 -25.90
CA GLU A 70 36.28 21.89 -24.83
C GLU A 70 36.19 20.61 -24.02
N ILE A 71 34.98 20.15 -23.68
CA ILE A 71 34.81 18.90 -22.95
C ILE A 71 35.21 17.69 -23.81
N SER A 72 34.73 17.57 -25.05
CA SER A 72 35.06 16.44 -25.93
C SER A 72 36.58 16.34 -26.18
N SER A 73 37.28 17.48 -26.26
CA SER A 73 38.74 17.50 -26.43
C SER A 73 39.54 17.00 -25.22
N ASN A 74 38.95 17.02 -24.01
CA ASN A 74 39.62 16.65 -22.76
C ASN A 74 39.21 15.27 -22.22
N LEU A 75 38.15 14.65 -22.75
CA LEU A 75 37.61 13.37 -22.25
C LEU A 75 37.84 12.18 -23.18
N ASP A 76 38.46 12.35 -24.35
CA ASP A 76 38.57 11.31 -25.39
C ASP A 76 37.21 10.65 -25.75
N GLU A 77 36.10 11.32 -25.42
CA GLU A 77 34.73 10.92 -25.69
C GLU A 77 34.02 12.07 -26.40
N ASP A 78 33.40 11.78 -27.54
CA ASP A 78 32.59 12.78 -28.24
C ASP A 78 31.20 12.87 -27.61
N ILE A 79 31.07 13.83 -26.70
CA ILE A 79 29.85 14.08 -25.94
C ILE A 79 28.70 14.54 -26.85
N SER A 80 29.00 15.08 -28.04
CA SER A 80 27.98 15.52 -29.00
C SER A 80 27.15 14.36 -29.58
N ILE A 81 27.63 13.12 -29.45
CA ILE A 81 26.96 11.90 -29.92
C ILE A 81 25.95 11.37 -28.89
N ILE A 82 26.03 11.83 -27.63
CA ILE A 82 25.17 11.34 -26.55
C ILE A 82 23.77 11.95 -26.69
N ASN A 83 22.83 11.15 -27.19
CA ASN A 83 21.45 11.58 -27.46
C ASN A 83 20.58 11.69 -26.19
N SER A 84 20.96 11.03 -25.10
CA SER A 84 20.21 11.01 -23.85
C SER A 84 20.76 12.04 -22.87
N LYS A 85 19.89 12.92 -22.36
CA LYS A 85 20.26 13.93 -21.36
C LYS A 85 20.75 13.26 -20.05
N GLN A 86 20.15 12.13 -19.68
CA GLN A 86 20.53 11.35 -18.52
C GLN A 86 21.95 10.78 -18.67
N GLU A 87 22.27 10.25 -19.85
CA GLU A 87 23.59 9.68 -20.13
C GLU A 87 24.67 10.76 -20.19
N LEU A 88 24.36 11.89 -20.83
CA LEU A 88 25.21 13.08 -20.88
C LEU A 88 25.57 13.55 -19.46
N THR A 89 24.56 13.79 -18.64
CA THR A 89 24.77 14.27 -17.27
C THR A 89 25.50 13.26 -16.38
N LYS A 90 25.32 11.95 -16.62
CA LYS A 90 26.06 10.88 -15.95
C LYS A 90 27.55 10.93 -16.27
N VAL A 91 27.91 11.07 -17.55
CA VAL A 91 29.32 11.21 -17.98
C VAL A 91 29.97 12.43 -17.35
N LEU A 92 29.26 13.56 -17.36
CA LEU A 92 29.76 14.82 -16.79
C LEU A 92 29.95 14.73 -15.27
N TYR A 93 29.04 14.09 -14.55
CA TYR A 93 29.14 13.91 -13.11
C TYR A 93 30.26 12.93 -12.72
N ASN A 94 30.43 11.83 -13.47
CA ASN A 94 31.52 10.88 -13.23
C ASN A 94 32.91 11.52 -13.42
N ASN A 95 33.02 12.52 -14.29
CA ASN A 95 34.26 13.24 -14.58
C ASN A 95 34.34 14.62 -13.90
N LYS A 96 33.63 14.82 -12.78
CA LYS A 96 33.45 16.13 -12.13
C LYS A 96 34.71 16.95 -11.96
N ASP A 97 35.85 16.34 -11.62
CA ASP A 97 37.09 17.06 -11.31
C ASP A 97 37.71 17.68 -12.57
N ILE A 98 37.57 17.01 -13.72
CA ILE A 98 38.02 17.51 -15.03
C ILE A 98 37.04 18.58 -15.50
N ILE A 99 35.74 18.30 -15.45
CA ILE A 99 34.69 19.21 -15.88
C ILE A 99 34.71 20.51 -15.06
N ALA A 100 34.96 20.44 -13.76
CA ALA A 100 35.06 21.62 -12.90
C ALA A 100 36.20 22.54 -13.36
N LYS A 101 37.34 21.99 -13.77
CA LYS A 101 38.47 22.78 -14.29
C LYS A 101 38.11 23.44 -15.61
N ILE A 102 37.45 22.71 -16.52
CA ILE A 102 37.00 23.25 -17.82
C ILE A 102 36.03 24.41 -17.58
N ILE A 103 34.99 24.21 -16.77
CA ILE A 103 34.00 25.24 -16.44
C ILE A 103 34.66 26.48 -15.83
N ASN A 104 35.56 26.30 -14.86
CA ASN A 104 36.23 27.42 -14.19
C ASN A 104 37.22 28.17 -15.10
N ASN A 105 37.83 27.48 -16.08
CA ASN A 105 38.72 28.10 -17.07
C ASN A 105 37.93 28.79 -18.20
N ASN A 106 36.71 28.34 -18.48
CA ASN A 106 35.82 28.94 -19.46
C ASN A 106 35.14 30.19 -18.89
N LYS A 107 35.75 31.36 -19.15
CA LYS A 107 35.26 32.65 -18.61
C LYS A 107 33.82 32.95 -19.02
N VAL A 108 33.44 32.65 -20.27
CA VAL A 108 32.10 32.91 -20.80
C VAL A 108 31.04 32.12 -20.03
N TYR A 109 31.29 30.83 -19.82
CA TYR A 109 30.36 29.97 -19.09
C TYR A 109 30.34 30.30 -17.58
N SER A 110 31.51 30.54 -16.98
CA SER A 110 31.63 30.93 -15.57
C SER A 110 30.92 32.25 -15.25
N GLU A 111 31.01 33.27 -16.11
CA GLU A 111 30.29 34.53 -15.95
C GLU A 111 28.78 34.35 -16.12
N TYR A 112 28.35 33.49 -17.04
CA TYR A 112 26.94 33.15 -17.21
C TYR A 112 26.35 32.45 -15.98
N LEU A 113 27.07 31.50 -15.37
CA LEU A 113 26.61 30.85 -14.13
C LEU A 113 26.43 31.87 -13.00
N LYS A 114 27.42 32.76 -12.82
CA LYS A 114 27.33 33.87 -11.84
C LYS A 114 26.16 34.81 -12.13
N GLY A 115 25.91 35.12 -13.40
CA GLY A 115 24.79 35.97 -13.82
C GLY A 115 23.41 35.36 -13.54
N ASN A 116 23.32 34.04 -13.44
CA ASN A 116 22.09 33.31 -13.07
C ASN A 116 22.07 32.92 -11.57
N GLU A 117 22.98 33.46 -10.76
CA GLU A 117 23.10 33.14 -9.33
C GLU A 117 23.24 31.62 -9.06
N VAL A 118 23.96 30.91 -9.92
CA VAL A 118 24.26 29.48 -9.77
C VAL A 118 25.75 29.23 -9.74
N THR A 119 26.14 28.17 -9.04
CA THR A 119 27.53 27.77 -8.87
C THR A 119 27.87 26.52 -9.69
N VAL A 120 29.16 26.21 -9.78
CA VAL A 120 29.63 24.95 -10.40
C VAL A 120 29.15 23.73 -9.59
N ASP A 121 29.02 23.87 -8.27
CA ASP A 121 28.46 22.82 -7.42
C ASP A 121 26.97 22.58 -7.70
N ASP A 122 26.20 23.65 -7.94
CA ASP A 122 24.80 23.54 -8.36
C ASP A 122 24.67 22.81 -9.70
N PHE A 123 25.58 23.08 -10.65
CA PHE A 123 25.66 22.35 -11.91
C PHE A 123 25.88 20.84 -11.69
N PHE A 124 26.81 20.46 -10.82
CA PHE A 124 27.06 19.03 -10.55
C PHE A 124 25.92 18.36 -9.79
N ASN A 125 25.29 19.06 -8.86
CA ASN A 125 24.09 18.57 -8.17
C ASN A 125 22.95 18.34 -9.16
N TRP A 126 22.76 19.27 -10.10
CA TRP A 126 21.80 19.12 -11.18
C TRP A 126 22.13 17.94 -12.10
N CYS A 127 23.39 17.79 -12.54
CA CYS A 127 23.83 16.65 -13.35
C CYS A 127 23.55 15.32 -12.65
N LYS A 128 23.87 15.23 -11.35
CA LYS A 128 23.58 14.04 -10.55
C LYS A 128 22.10 13.70 -10.55
N LYS A 129 21.23 14.67 -10.23
CA LYS A 129 19.78 14.45 -10.14
C LYS A 129 19.14 14.08 -11.47
N ILE A 130 19.59 14.69 -12.58
CA ILE A 130 19.10 14.31 -13.92
C ILE A 130 19.57 12.89 -14.27
N SER A 131 20.80 12.51 -13.93
CA SER A 131 21.32 11.18 -14.21
C SER A 131 20.60 10.05 -13.44
N GLU A 132 20.10 10.37 -12.23
CA GLU A 132 19.38 9.44 -11.35
C GLU A 132 17.85 9.44 -11.57
N ILE A 133 17.34 10.27 -12.49
CA ILE A 133 15.89 10.51 -12.62
C ILE A 133 15.10 9.26 -12.99
N ASP A 134 15.70 8.39 -13.79
CA ASP A 134 15.08 7.14 -14.19
C ASP A 134 14.94 6.20 -12.99
N GLU A 135 15.93 6.16 -12.11
CA GLU A 135 15.90 5.36 -10.87
C GLU A 135 14.83 5.87 -9.91
N VAL A 136 14.70 7.19 -9.76
CA VAL A 136 13.67 7.84 -8.94
C VAL A 136 12.27 7.50 -9.45
N ILE A 137 12.05 7.54 -10.76
CA ILE A 137 10.75 7.20 -11.36
C ILE A 137 10.46 5.71 -11.19
N VAL A 138 11.45 4.84 -11.40
CA VAL A 138 11.31 3.40 -11.17
C VAL A 138 10.94 3.12 -9.70
N GLU A 139 11.62 3.76 -8.74
CA GLU A 139 11.32 3.62 -7.32
C GLU A 139 9.89 4.04 -7.00
N ALA A 140 9.44 5.19 -7.51
CA ALA A 140 8.07 5.67 -7.32
C ALA A 140 7.02 4.70 -7.89
N VAL A 141 7.27 4.14 -9.08
CA VAL A 141 6.40 3.14 -9.70
C VAL A 141 6.37 1.85 -8.88
N LEU A 142 7.53 1.36 -8.44
CA LEU A 142 7.63 0.18 -7.58
C LEU A 142 6.90 0.37 -6.27
N PHE A 143 6.98 1.55 -5.65
CA PHE A 143 6.26 1.88 -4.42
C PHE A 143 4.74 1.70 -4.60
N ILE A 144 4.18 2.30 -5.67
CA ILE A 144 2.75 2.19 -5.98
C ILE A 144 2.36 0.73 -6.25
N THR A 145 3.17 0.01 -7.03
CA THR A 145 2.93 -1.40 -7.34
C THR A 145 2.92 -2.28 -6.08
N CYS A 146 3.92 -2.13 -5.20
CA CYS A 146 3.99 -2.88 -3.95
C CYS A 146 2.82 -2.56 -3.01
N LEU A 147 2.37 -1.30 -3.00
CA LEU A 147 1.20 -0.88 -2.21
C LEU A 147 -0.10 -1.52 -2.74
N ILE A 148 -0.32 -1.51 -4.06
CA ILE A 148 -1.46 -2.17 -4.70
C ILE A 148 -1.43 -3.67 -4.41
N TYR A 149 -0.25 -4.29 -4.47
CA TYR A 149 -0.05 -5.69 -4.16
C TYR A 149 -0.50 -6.01 -2.73
N ALA A 150 -0.09 -5.21 -1.76
CA ALA A 150 -0.48 -5.36 -0.37
C ALA A 150 -2.00 -5.30 -0.19
N PHE A 151 -2.67 -4.32 -0.82
CA PHE A 151 -4.12 -4.19 -0.78
C PHE A 151 -4.85 -5.39 -1.40
N ILE A 152 -4.38 -5.92 -2.54
CA ILE A 152 -4.99 -7.09 -3.17
C ILE A 152 -4.83 -8.34 -2.29
N PHE A 153 -3.63 -8.57 -1.75
CA PHE A 153 -3.34 -9.76 -0.94
C PHE A 153 -4.09 -9.77 0.39
N VAL A 154 -4.19 -8.63 1.06
CA VAL A 154 -4.89 -8.53 2.34
C VAL A 154 -6.39 -8.36 2.13
N GLY A 155 -6.82 -7.49 1.21
CA GLY A 155 -8.23 -7.19 0.96
C GLY A 155 -8.96 -8.32 0.22
N CYS A 156 -8.52 -8.65 -0.99
CA CYS A 156 -9.21 -9.62 -1.86
C CYS A 156 -9.01 -11.06 -1.38
N TYR A 157 -7.76 -11.41 -1.05
CA TYR A 157 -7.40 -12.79 -0.69
C TYR A 157 -7.53 -13.11 0.80
N LYS A 158 -7.63 -12.09 1.67
CA LYS A 158 -7.68 -12.24 3.14
C LYS A 158 -6.46 -12.97 3.70
N TYR A 159 -5.29 -12.83 3.07
CA TYR A 159 -4.05 -13.49 3.45
C TYR A 159 -3.19 -12.70 4.44
N ARG A 160 -3.80 -11.85 5.29
CA ARG A 160 -3.12 -10.94 6.22
C ARG A 160 -1.92 -11.57 6.96
N LYS A 161 -2.12 -12.68 7.67
CA LYS A 161 -1.04 -13.34 8.45
C LYS A 161 0.13 -13.81 7.59
N ARG A 162 -0.17 -14.40 6.43
CA ARG A 162 0.85 -14.93 5.51
C ARG A 162 1.60 -13.79 4.83
N PHE A 163 0.87 -12.75 4.42
CA PHE A 163 1.44 -11.56 3.82
C PHE A 163 2.48 -10.90 4.73
N TYR A 164 2.14 -10.66 6.01
CA TYR A 164 3.09 -10.07 6.96
C TYR A 164 4.31 -10.96 7.23
N LEU A 165 4.13 -12.28 7.28
CA LEU A 165 5.25 -13.20 7.43
C LEU A 165 6.21 -13.12 6.24
N PHE A 166 5.68 -13.20 5.01
CA PHE A 166 6.49 -13.09 3.80
C PHE A 166 7.17 -11.72 3.68
N ALA A 167 6.44 -10.64 3.96
CA ALA A 167 7.00 -9.29 3.94
C ALA A 167 8.14 -9.13 4.97
N GLY A 168 7.97 -9.70 6.17
CA GLY A 168 9.01 -9.73 7.19
C GLY A 168 10.26 -10.50 6.75
N ILE A 169 10.10 -11.66 6.12
CA ILE A 169 11.23 -12.44 5.57
C ILE A 169 11.98 -11.63 4.51
N ILE A 170 11.26 -11.03 3.55
CA ILE A 170 11.85 -10.18 2.51
C ILE A 170 12.62 -9.02 3.13
N TYR A 171 12.02 -8.33 4.10
CA TYR A 171 12.64 -7.21 4.79
C TYR A 171 13.93 -7.62 5.53
N VAL A 172 13.93 -8.77 6.20
CA VAL A 172 15.13 -9.28 6.90
C VAL A 172 16.24 -9.62 5.91
N ILE A 173 15.92 -10.27 4.78
CA ILE A 173 16.89 -10.59 3.73
C ILE A 173 17.58 -9.33 3.22
N PHE A 174 16.81 -8.30 2.86
CA PHE A 174 17.37 -7.04 2.37
C PHE A 174 18.10 -6.24 3.45
N SER A 175 17.62 -6.27 4.69
CA SER A 175 18.31 -5.62 5.82
C SER A 175 19.65 -6.28 6.15
N LEU A 176 19.73 -7.61 6.03
CA LEU A 176 20.98 -8.35 6.22
C LEU A 176 22.05 -7.93 5.20
N SER A 177 21.63 -7.63 3.97
CA SER A 177 22.52 -7.05 2.96
C SER A 177 23.07 -5.70 3.37
N VAL A 178 22.20 -4.79 3.84
CA VAL A 178 22.66 -3.48 4.32
C VAL A 178 23.64 -3.61 5.49
N PHE A 179 23.35 -4.47 6.46
CA PHE A 179 24.24 -4.68 7.61
C PHE A 179 25.57 -5.36 7.23
N SER A 180 25.56 -6.23 6.22
CA SER A 180 26.75 -6.92 5.72
C SER A 180 27.51 -6.13 4.65
N LYS A 181 27.10 -4.89 4.37
CA LYS A 181 27.65 -4.06 3.28
C LYS A 181 27.67 -4.79 1.93
N GLY A 182 26.60 -5.53 1.62
CA GLY A 182 26.43 -6.25 0.35
C GLY A 182 27.05 -7.66 0.32
N MET A 183 27.79 -8.10 1.34
CA MET A 183 28.35 -9.47 1.33
C MET A 183 27.29 -10.56 1.24
N SER A 184 26.13 -10.38 1.87
CA SER A 184 25.04 -11.36 1.74
C SER A 184 24.36 -11.34 0.37
N ASP A 185 24.54 -10.29 -0.45
CA ASP A 185 23.99 -10.25 -1.81
C ASP A 185 24.65 -11.31 -2.69
N TYR A 186 25.92 -11.63 -2.43
CA TYR A 186 26.61 -12.73 -3.11
C TYR A 186 25.91 -14.08 -2.89
N LEU A 187 25.43 -14.34 -1.67
CA LEU A 187 24.67 -15.55 -1.36
C LEU A 187 23.30 -15.57 -2.04
N LEU A 188 22.64 -14.40 -2.12
CA LEU A 188 21.36 -14.27 -2.81
C LEU A 188 21.51 -14.48 -4.31
N VAL A 189 22.53 -13.90 -4.94
CA VAL A 189 22.85 -14.09 -6.37
C VAL A 189 23.08 -15.57 -6.65
N HIS A 190 23.90 -16.26 -5.84
CA HIS A 190 24.11 -17.70 -5.98
C HIS A 190 22.83 -18.51 -5.79
N ALA A 191 21.98 -18.15 -4.82
CA ALA A 191 20.70 -18.82 -4.62
C ALA A 191 19.75 -18.60 -5.81
N PHE A 192 19.64 -17.38 -6.34
CA PHE A 192 18.80 -17.09 -7.51
C PHE A 192 19.28 -17.79 -8.77
N ASN A 193 20.59 -17.77 -9.02
CA ASN A 193 21.21 -18.45 -10.15
C ASN A 193 21.07 -19.98 -10.03
N TYR A 194 21.18 -20.54 -8.81
CA TYR A 194 20.97 -21.97 -8.56
C TYR A 194 19.53 -22.41 -8.81
N ILE A 195 18.54 -21.59 -8.45
CA ILE A 195 17.11 -21.90 -8.63
C ILE A 195 16.68 -21.63 -10.09
N SER A 196 17.56 -21.15 -10.98
CA SER A 196 17.29 -20.78 -12.38
C SER A 196 16.13 -19.78 -12.57
N LEU A 197 15.80 -19.02 -11.51
CA LEU A 197 14.67 -18.09 -11.54
C LEU A 197 14.93 -16.88 -12.44
N MET A 198 16.20 -16.54 -12.67
CA MET A 198 16.66 -15.51 -13.59
C MET A 198 18.00 -15.93 -14.20
N GLU A 199 18.21 -15.69 -15.49
CA GLU A 199 19.47 -16.01 -16.17
C GLU A 199 20.58 -15.05 -15.70
N ASN A 200 21.61 -15.59 -15.04
CA ASN A 200 22.90 -14.97 -14.75
C ASN A 200 22.86 -13.52 -14.21
N ILE A 201 22.12 -13.28 -13.13
CA ILE A 201 22.17 -11.99 -12.43
C ILE A 201 23.60 -11.74 -11.94
N THR A 202 24.15 -10.58 -12.29
CA THR A 202 25.44 -10.11 -11.78
C THR A 202 25.30 -9.47 -10.41
N TYR A 203 26.39 -9.42 -9.65
CA TYR A 203 26.41 -8.75 -8.34
C TYR A 203 25.97 -7.28 -8.42
N ASN A 204 26.42 -6.55 -9.45
CA ASN A 204 26.08 -5.14 -9.66
C ASN A 204 24.58 -4.95 -9.93
N GLU A 205 23.97 -5.83 -10.71
CA GLU A 205 22.52 -5.77 -10.96
C GLU A 205 21.72 -6.07 -9.69
N MET A 206 22.19 -7.00 -8.87
CA MET A 206 21.56 -7.29 -7.58
C MET A 206 21.69 -6.11 -6.60
N GLU A 207 22.82 -5.41 -6.62
CA GLU A 207 23.03 -4.22 -5.81
C GLU A 207 22.06 -3.09 -6.21
N VAL A 208 21.93 -2.79 -7.50
CA VAL A 208 20.97 -1.81 -8.03
C VAL A 208 19.54 -2.22 -7.71
N LEU A 209 19.20 -3.49 -7.94
CA LEU A 209 17.87 -4.01 -7.62
C LEU A 209 17.58 -3.89 -6.12
N ARG A 210 18.55 -4.17 -5.25
CA ARG A 210 18.41 -4.00 -3.81
C ARG A 210 18.16 -2.54 -3.47
N THR A 211 18.98 -1.60 -3.92
CA THR A 211 18.87 -0.19 -3.52
C THR A 211 17.52 0.38 -3.93
N THR A 212 17.10 0.14 -5.17
CA THR A 212 15.85 0.69 -5.71
C THR A 212 14.62 -0.04 -5.15
N PHE A 213 14.64 -1.39 -5.08
CA PHE A 213 13.50 -2.16 -4.59
C PHE A 213 13.30 -2.03 -3.08
N MET A 214 14.38 -2.06 -2.29
CA MET A 214 14.28 -2.08 -0.82
C MET A 214 13.62 -0.82 -0.28
N SER A 215 13.98 0.34 -0.83
CA SER A 215 13.41 1.63 -0.42
C SER A 215 11.91 1.66 -0.72
N ALA A 216 11.52 1.42 -1.98
CA ALA A 216 10.12 1.34 -2.41
C ALA A 216 9.30 0.30 -1.61
N PHE A 217 9.87 -0.89 -1.40
CA PHE A 217 9.23 -1.96 -0.64
C PHE A 217 9.00 -1.57 0.82
N LYS A 218 10.02 -1.04 1.50
CA LYS A 218 9.90 -0.62 2.91
C LYS A 218 8.83 0.45 3.08
N GLU A 219 8.87 1.52 2.28
CA GLU A 219 7.92 2.62 2.38
C GLU A 219 6.49 2.17 2.06
N SER A 220 6.32 1.29 1.05
CA SER A 220 5.01 0.73 0.73
C SER A 220 4.45 -0.15 1.86
N MET A 221 5.28 -0.97 2.51
CA MET A 221 4.86 -1.82 3.62
C MET A 221 4.47 -1.00 4.86
N VAL A 222 5.26 0.03 5.22
CA VAL A 222 4.93 0.93 6.33
C VAL A 222 3.62 1.65 6.07
N THR A 223 3.47 2.22 4.87
CA THR A 223 2.24 2.88 4.43
C THR A 223 1.04 1.93 4.53
N PHE A 224 1.20 0.70 4.04
CA PHE A 224 0.15 -0.31 4.12
C PHE A 224 -0.20 -0.69 5.56
N ILE A 225 0.79 -0.90 6.44
CA ILE A 225 0.58 -1.22 7.86
C ILE A 225 -0.22 -0.11 8.55
N ILE A 226 0.07 1.16 8.26
CA ILE A 226 -0.68 2.30 8.80
C ILE A 226 -2.15 2.19 8.40
N PHE A 227 -2.44 2.03 7.11
CA PHE A 227 -3.82 1.88 6.62
C PHE A 227 -4.52 0.64 7.19
N ASP A 228 -3.86 -0.52 7.19
CA ASP A 228 -4.42 -1.76 7.73
C ASP A 228 -4.73 -1.62 9.23
N THR A 229 -3.86 -0.96 9.99
CA THR A 229 -4.07 -0.67 11.41
C THR A 229 -5.27 0.25 11.63
N LEU A 230 -5.41 1.32 10.83
CA LEU A 230 -6.57 2.21 10.91
C LEU A 230 -7.87 1.46 10.60
N ILE A 231 -7.88 0.64 9.54
CA ILE A 231 -9.05 -0.19 9.18
C ILE A 231 -9.38 -1.16 10.33
N GLN A 232 -8.37 -1.80 10.92
CA GLN A 232 -8.55 -2.71 12.06
C GLN A 232 -9.13 -2.00 13.28
N LEU A 233 -8.69 -0.78 13.59
CA LEU A 233 -9.22 0.01 14.70
C LEU A 233 -10.68 0.41 14.47
N ILE A 234 -11.06 0.72 13.23
CA ILE A 234 -12.45 1.02 12.88
C ILE A 234 -13.31 -0.24 13.01
N GLU A 235 -12.82 -1.37 12.52
CA GLU A 235 -13.52 -2.65 12.62
C GLU A 235 -13.67 -3.12 14.07
N SER A 236 -12.63 -2.98 14.89
CA SER A 236 -12.66 -3.39 16.30
C SER A 236 -13.66 -2.54 17.10
N LYS A 237 -13.64 -1.21 16.95
CA LYS A 237 -14.64 -0.31 17.57
C LYS A 237 -16.06 -0.65 17.13
N ARG A 238 -16.27 -0.99 15.84
CA ARG A 238 -17.58 -1.39 15.34
C ARG A 238 -18.03 -2.72 15.93
N ILE A 239 -17.12 -3.69 16.08
CA ILE A 239 -17.41 -4.98 16.71
C ILE A 239 -17.69 -4.81 18.20
N GLU A 240 -16.92 -3.99 18.89
CA GLU A 240 -17.07 -3.71 20.32
C GLU A 240 -18.41 -3.03 20.62
N ARG A 241 -18.79 -2.01 19.86
CA ARG A 241 -20.14 -1.41 19.95
C ARG A 241 -21.24 -2.44 19.76
N LYS A 242 -21.10 -3.34 18.78
CA LYS A 242 -22.05 -4.44 18.57
C LYS A 242 -22.08 -5.40 19.75
N LYS A 243 -20.92 -5.77 20.32
CA LYS A 243 -20.85 -6.61 21.51
C LYS A 243 -21.53 -5.94 22.71
N GLN A 244 -21.33 -4.63 22.90
CA GLN A 244 -21.96 -3.89 23.99
C GLN A 244 -23.48 -3.83 23.84
N ASN A 245 -23.99 -3.48 22.65
CA ASN A 245 -25.43 -3.48 22.38
C ASN A 245 -26.06 -4.86 22.64
N LEU A 246 -25.36 -5.96 22.33
CA LEU A 246 -25.84 -7.32 22.61
C LEU A 246 -25.84 -7.67 24.10
N LYS A 247 -24.84 -7.21 24.85
CA LYS A 247 -24.80 -7.39 26.31
C LYS A 247 -25.97 -6.67 26.97
N ASP A 248 -26.18 -5.41 26.62
CA ASP A 248 -27.28 -4.60 27.14
C ASP A 248 -28.64 -5.27 26.80
N LEU A 249 -28.76 -5.85 25.61
CA LEU A 249 -29.94 -6.61 25.20
C LEU A 249 -30.18 -7.84 26.09
N ILE A 250 -29.17 -8.65 26.36
CA ILE A 250 -29.31 -9.84 27.19
C ILE A 250 -29.66 -9.47 28.64
N TYR A 251 -29.01 -8.46 29.20
CA TYR A 251 -29.33 -7.97 30.54
C TYR A 251 -30.76 -7.44 30.64
N SER A 252 -31.23 -6.71 29.62
CA SER A 252 -32.61 -6.22 29.59
C SER A 252 -33.63 -7.37 29.52
N LEU A 253 -33.35 -8.42 28.74
CA LEU A 253 -34.20 -9.60 28.67
C LEU A 253 -34.26 -10.33 30.01
N ASP A 254 -33.11 -10.54 30.67
CA ASP A 254 -33.04 -11.21 31.97
C ASP A 254 -33.80 -10.40 33.05
N HIS A 255 -33.71 -9.07 33.03
CA HIS A 255 -34.48 -8.21 33.92
C HIS A 255 -35.98 -8.35 33.70
N ILE A 256 -36.43 -8.31 32.43
CA ILE A 256 -37.85 -8.48 32.08
C ILE A 256 -38.36 -9.86 32.51
N PHE A 257 -37.57 -10.92 32.29
CA PHE A 257 -37.88 -12.27 32.75
C PHE A 257 -38.08 -12.32 34.28
N ASN A 258 -37.22 -11.65 35.04
CA ASN A 258 -37.33 -11.60 36.50
C ASN A 258 -38.56 -10.82 36.96
N VAL A 259 -38.82 -9.65 36.37
CA VAL A 259 -40.02 -8.85 36.68
C VAL A 259 -41.29 -9.67 36.45
N ILE A 260 -41.39 -10.38 35.33
CA ILE A 260 -42.62 -11.10 34.97
C ILE A 260 -42.78 -12.40 35.76
N ASN A 261 -41.68 -13.07 36.10
CA ASN A 261 -41.75 -14.18 37.07
C ASN A 261 -42.22 -13.71 38.45
N ASN A 262 -41.85 -12.48 38.86
CA ASN A 262 -42.27 -11.90 40.13
C ASN A 262 -43.70 -11.34 40.10
N CYS A 263 -44.19 -10.88 38.94
CA CYS A 263 -45.54 -10.36 38.75
C CYS A 263 -46.58 -11.43 38.37
N ARG A 264 -46.34 -12.71 38.73
CA ARG A 264 -47.23 -13.85 38.38
C ARG A 264 -48.61 -13.84 39.05
N GLU A 265 -48.97 -12.79 39.79
CA GLU A 265 -50.30 -12.65 40.37
C GLU A 265 -51.24 -11.84 39.45
N ILE A 266 -52.21 -12.57 38.89
CA ILE A 266 -53.56 -12.15 38.45
C ILE A 266 -53.67 -11.23 37.20
N ASP A 267 -54.15 -11.82 36.09
CA ASP A 267 -54.93 -11.21 34.97
C ASP A 267 -54.56 -9.82 34.41
N THR A 268 -53.31 -9.37 34.57
CA THR A 268 -52.85 -8.14 33.92
C THR A 268 -52.41 -8.38 32.48
N ILE A 269 -53.01 -7.66 31.54
CA ILE A 269 -52.56 -7.59 30.14
C ILE A 269 -51.29 -6.74 30.08
N TYR A 270 -50.17 -7.34 29.72
CA TYR A 270 -48.91 -6.63 29.54
C TYR A 270 -48.86 -6.07 28.12
N ARG A 271 -48.79 -4.73 27.98
CA ARG A 271 -48.45 -4.08 26.70
C ARG A 271 -46.98 -3.73 26.69
N LEU A 272 -46.29 -4.19 25.66
CA LEU A 272 -44.87 -3.93 25.51
C LEU A 272 -44.57 -3.13 24.27
N LYS A 273 -44.02 -1.96 24.51
CA LYS A 273 -43.28 -1.19 23.52
C LYS A 273 -41.80 -1.47 23.72
N PHE A 274 -41.33 -2.58 23.20
CA PHE A 274 -39.90 -2.74 23.08
C PHE A 274 -39.39 -1.86 21.92
N ARG A 275 -38.42 -1.00 22.19
CA ARG A 275 -37.56 -0.43 21.15
C ARG A 275 -36.45 -1.43 20.84
N PHE A 276 -36.79 -2.51 20.14
CA PHE A 276 -35.83 -3.52 19.71
C PHE A 276 -35.40 -3.31 18.25
N SER A 277 -34.11 -3.49 17.98
CA SER A 277 -33.61 -3.74 16.62
C SER A 277 -33.43 -5.25 16.44
N ILE A 278 -34.56 -5.98 16.28
CA ILE A 278 -34.56 -7.42 15.98
C ILE A 278 -33.68 -7.70 14.75
N ASP A 279 -33.63 -6.76 13.81
CA ASP A 279 -32.80 -6.83 12.60
C ASP A 279 -31.30 -7.03 12.90
N GLU A 280 -30.75 -6.43 13.95
CA GLU A 280 -29.32 -6.62 14.31
C GLU A 280 -29.02 -8.04 14.80
N LEU A 281 -29.94 -8.62 15.58
CA LEU A 281 -29.85 -9.96 16.13
C LEU A 281 -29.99 -11.02 15.01
N LEU A 282 -30.91 -10.77 14.07
CA LEU A 282 -31.09 -11.58 12.87
C LEU A 282 -29.87 -11.57 11.94
N ILE A 283 -29.24 -10.40 11.74
CA ILE A 283 -28.03 -10.27 10.90
C ILE A 283 -26.87 -11.08 11.49
N LEU A 284 -26.71 -11.08 12.82
CA LEU A 284 -25.66 -11.83 13.51
C LEU A 284 -25.89 -13.35 13.43
N CYS A 285 -27.10 -13.83 13.66
CA CYS A 285 -27.45 -15.25 13.52
C CYS A 285 -27.30 -15.74 12.06
N LYS A 286 -27.68 -14.93 11.07
CA LYS A 286 -27.58 -15.26 9.64
C LYS A 286 -26.15 -15.55 9.17
N LYS A 287 -25.15 -14.98 9.86
CA LYS A 287 -23.73 -15.16 9.56
C LYS A 287 -23.18 -16.52 10.05
N ASN A 288 -23.83 -17.14 11.04
CA ASN A 288 -23.29 -18.31 11.74
C ASN A 288 -24.04 -19.64 11.52
N LYS A 289 -25.35 -19.67 11.17
CA LYS A 289 -26.08 -20.96 10.99
C LYS A 289 -27.12 -20.99 9.84
N GLY A 290 -27.49 -22.21 9.44
CA GLY A 290 -28.29 -22.58 8.25
C GLY A 290 -29.80 -22.25 8.27
N SER A 291 -30.54 -22.80 7.30
CA SER A 291 -31.93 -22.43 6.93
C SER A 291 -32.97 -22.44 8.07
N TYR A 292 -32.78 -23.28 9.10
CA TYR A 292 -33.65 -23.37 10.27
C TYR A 292 -33.69 -22.07 11.10
N TYR A 293 -32.54 -21.45 11.38
CA TYR A 293 -32.45 -20.22 12.19
C TYR A 293 -32.92 -18.98 11.43
N ARG A 294 -32.99 -19.04 10.10
CA ARG A 294 -33.66 -18.01 9.28
C ARG A 294 -35.18 -18.08 9.43
N ARG A 295 -35.76 -19.27 9.57
CA ARG A 295 -37.20 -19.45 9.80
C ARG A 295 -37.58 -19.00 11.21
N LEU A 296 -36.80 -19.38 12.22
CA LEU A 296 -37.03 -18.94 13.61
C LEU A 296 -36.90 -17.42 13.74
N GLY A 297 -35.91 -16.84 13.08
CA GLY A 297 -35.74 -15.39 13.04
C GLY A 297 -36.89 -14.64 12.34
N LYS A 298 -37.45 -15.23 11.28
CA LYS A 298 -38.64 -14.70 10.61
C LYS A 298 -39.88 -14.80 11.50
N GLN A 299 -40.08 -15.92 12.20
CA GLN A 299 -41.15 -16.08 13.20
C GLN A 299 -41.04 -15.04 14.32
N ILE A 300 -39.83 -14.81 14.87
CA ILE A 300 -39.62 -13.77 15.88
C ILE A 300 -39.95 -12.38 15.30
N LYS A 301 -39.61 -12.09 14.05
CA LYS A 301 -39.96 -10.80 13.43
C LYS A 301 -41.46 -10.67 13.21
N ASP A 302 -42.13 -11.70 12.73
CA ASP A 302 -43.56 -11.67 12.43
C ASP A 302 -44.40 -11.65 13.73
N ASP A 303 -43.95 -12.31 14.80
CA ASP A 303 -44.67 -12.42 16.09
C ASP A 303 -44.49 -11.21 17.03
N PHE A 304 -43.46 -10.38 16.84
CA PHE A 304 -43.15 -9.24 17.73
C PHE A 304 -43.61 -7.88 17.20
N PHE A 305 -44.02 -7.78 15.93
CA PHE A 305 -44.45 -6.52 15.31
C PHE A 305 -45.95 -6.22 15.43
N TRP A 306 -46.71 -7.02 16.16
CA TRP A 306 -48.13 -6.77 16.40
C TRP A 306 -48.37 -6.26 17.82
N ASP A 307 -48.88 -5.03 17.89
CA ASP A 307 -49.22 -4.24 19.08
C ASP A 307 -50.46 -4.80 19.82
N SER A 308 -50.59 -6.12 19.90
CA SER A 308 -51.68 -6.81 20.58
C SER A 308 -51.28 -7.14 22.02
N GLY A 309 -52.20 -6.89 22.95
CA GLY A 309 -52.00 -7.30 24.35
C GLY A 309 -51.84 -8.81 24.43
N HIS A 310 -50.79 -9.27 25.12
CA HIS A 310 -50.52 -10.68 25.33
C HIS A 310 -50.83 -11.08 26.77
N THR A 311 -51.30 -12.31 26.95
CA THR A 311 -51.38 -12.93 28.28
C THR A 311 -49.96 -13.19 28.81
N SER A 312 -49.81 -13.28 30.14
CA SER A 312 -48.53 -13.59 30.80
C SER A 312 -47.86 -14.86 30.26
N GLU A 313 -48.65 -15.89 29.92
CA GLU A 313 -48.14 -17.15 29.39
C GLU A 313 -47.63 -17.07 27.95
N GLU A 314 -48.40 -16.45 27.04
CA GLU A 314 -47.96 -16.17 25.67
C GLU A 314 -46.68 -15.34 25.66
N TYR A 315 -46.63 -14.39 26.58
CA TYR A 315 -45.50 -13.51 26.75
C TYR A 315 -44.23 -14.25 27.19
N MET A 316 -44.34 -15.11 28.19
CA MET A 316 -43.23 -15.95 28.66
C MET A 316 -42.75 -16.94 27.59
N HIS A 317 -43.66 -17.45 26.75
CA HIS A 317 -43.30 -18.33 25.64
C HIS A 317 -42.46 -17.58 24.58
N LYS A 318 -42.87 -16.37 24.19
CA LYS A 318 -42.14 -15.53 23.22
C LYS A 318 -40.75 -15.14 23.73
N LEU A 319 -40.61 -14.79 25.00
CA LEU A 319 -39.29 -14.51 25.59
C LEU A 319 -38.38 -15.75 25.63
N LYS A 320 -38.94 -16.93 25.94
CA LYS A 320 -38.17 -18.20 25.91
C LYS A 320 -37.64 -18.49 24.51
N LEU A 321 -38.44 -18.26 23.47
CA LEU A 321 -38.00 -18.41 22.08
C LEU A 321 -36.83 -17.47 21.71
N ILE A 322 -36.87 -16.20 22.15
CA ILE A 322 -35.74 -15.27 21.96
C ILE A 322 -34.50 -15.76 22.70
N ARG A 323 -34.65 -16.19 23.96
CA ARG A 323 -33.52 -16.68 24.77
C ARG A 323 -32.88 -17.92 24.16
N GLU A 324 -33.70 -18.87 23.69
CA GLU A 324 -33.23 -20.03 22.96
C GLU A 324 -32.51 -19.66 21.66
N TYR A 325 -33.03 -18.66 20.94
CA TYR A 325 -32.38 -18.16 19.72
C TYR A 325 -31.01 -17.57 20.01
N ILE A 326 -30.89 -16.76 21.08
CA ILE A 326 -29.62 -16.15 21.52
C ILE A 326 -28.60 -17.23 21.92
N TRP A 327 -29.02 -18.22 22.70
CA TRP A 327 -28.17 -19.34 23.12
C TRP A 327 -27.73 -20.20 21.93
N LYS A 328 -28.66 -20.61 21.07
CA LYS A 328 -28.38 -21.53 19.94
C LYS A 328 -27.64 -20.87 18.78
N CYS A 329 -27.67 -19.54 18.65
CA CYS A 329 -26.87 -18.80 17.67
C CYS A 329 -25.42 -18.56 18.09
N ASP A 330 -24.97 -19.09 19.23
CA ASP A 330 -23.62 -18.88 19.79
C ASP A 330 -23.29 -17.39 20.00
N ILE A 331 -24.31 -16.53 20.20
CA ILE A 331 -24.12 -15.09 20.46
C ILE A 331 -23.31 -14.90 21.75
N ILE A 332 -23.44 -15.81 22.72
CA ILE A 332 -22.65 -15.83 23.95
C ILE A 332 -21.17 -16.09 23.69
N ALA A 333 -20.82 -16.92 22.70
CA ALA A 333 -19.43 -17.14 22.30
C ALA A 333 -18.85 -15.94 21.54
N PHE A 334 -19.67 -15.16 20.84
CA PHE A 334 -19.27 -13.90 20.23
C PHE A 334 -19.05 -12.77 21.27
N MET A 335 -19.67 -12.86 22.45
CA MET A 335 -19.49 -11.88 23.54
C MET A 335 -18.26 -12.14 24.43
N LYS A 336 -17.81 -13.39 24.53
CA LYS A 336 -16.48 -13.74 25.06
C LYS A 336 -15.40 -13.21 24.12
#